data_AF-A0A1A0LLB8-F1
#
_entry.id   AF-A0A1A0LLB8-F1
#
_cell.length_a   1.000
_cell.length_b   1.000
_cell.length_c   1.000
_cell.angle_alpha   90.00
_cell.angle_beta   90.00
_cell.angle_gamma   90.00
#
_symmetry.space_group_name_H-M   'P 1'
#
loop_
_entity.id
_entity.type
_entity.pdbx_description
1 polymer ?
#
loop_
_entity_poly.entity_id
_entity_poly.type
_entity_poly.pdbx_seq_one_letter_code
_entity_poly.pdbx_strand_id
1 'polypeptide(L)'
;MSEYRLLAHLWTGKDGVRRRRGDVFTPPDSEVQRLLKVGAIVSADPNVAVSEPVSDGKPGRPRQTAPVAEWRKYAVESGKFNADEAEELTKAELIEILS
;
A
#
# COMPACT_ATOMS: atom_id res chain seq x y z
N MET A 1 14.68 10.10 6.33
CA MET A 1 14.50 10.67 4.99
C MET A 1 14.14 9.51 4.07
N SER A 2 12.92 9.47 3.58
CA SER A 2 12.46 8.35 2.75
C SER A 2 12.96 8.56 1.32
N GLU A 3 13.58 7.54 0.74
CA GLU A 3 14.07 7.57 -0.63
C GLU A 3 12.98 7.11 -1.60
N TYR A 4 12.85 7.80 -2.73
CA TYR A 4 11.85 7.54 -3.75
C TYR A 4 12.51 7.38 -5.12
N ARG A 5 12.03 6.42 -5.91
CA ARG A 5 12.45 6.21 -7.29
C ARG A 5 11.52 6.96 -8.24
N LEU A 6 12.09 7.72 -9.17
CA LEU A 6 11.33 8.41 -10.21
C LEU A 6 10.85 7.43 -11.27
N LEU A 7 9.55 7.42 -11.57
CA LEU A 7 8.95 6.65 -12.66
C LEU A 7 8.62 7.51 -13.88
N ALA A 8 8.45 8.84 -13.69
CA ALA A 8 8.26 9.78 -14.79
C ALA A 8 9.49 9.85 -15.71
N HIS A 9 9.26 10.08 -17.01
CA HIS A 9 10.32 10.14 -18.02
C HIS A 9 11.33 11.27 -17.75
N LEU A 10 10.84 12.39 -17.22
CA LEU A 10 11.64 13.54 -16.82
C LEU A 10 10.92 14.27 -15.69
N TRP A 11 11.66 14.62 -14.64
CA TRP A 11 11.16 15.47 -13.56
C TRP A 11 12.21 16.52 -13.20
N THR A 12 11.75 17.74 -12.96
CA THR A 12 12.60 18.83 -12.49
C THR A 12 12.03 19.30 -11.17
N GLY A 13 12.81 19.13 -10.10
CA GLY A 13 12.39 19.57 -8.77
C GLY A 13 12.47 21.08 -8.62
N LYS A 14 11.92 21.58 -7.51
CA LYS A 14 12.07 23.00 -7.12
C LYS A 14 13.54 23.44 -6.99
N ASP A 15 14.44 22.50 -6.71
CA ASP A 15 15.89 22.75 -6.65
C ASP A 15 16.54 22.89 -8.05
N GLY A 16 15.76 22.79 -9.13
CA GLY A 16 16.25 22.85 -10.51
C GLY A 16 16.97 21.58 -10.99
N VAL A 17 17.09 20.57 -10.13
CA VAL A 17 17.78 19.32 -10.47
C VAL A 17 16.89 18.47 -11.37
N ARG A 18 17.39 18.19 -12.58
CA ARG A 18 16.74 17.32 -13.56
C ARG A 18 17.03 15.86 -13.22
N ARG A 19 15.97 15.11 -12.93
CA ARG A 19 16.01 13.67 -12.67
C ARG A 19 15.35 12.90 -13.81
N ARG A 20 15.84 11.70 -14.08
CA ARG A 20 15.34 10.81 -15.14
C ARG A 20 14.71 9.56 -14.54
N ARG A 21 13.85 8.91 -15.31
CA ARG A 21 13.21 7.65 -14.89
C ARG A 21 14.26 6.66 -14.36
N GLY A 22 14.00 6.09 -13.19
CA GLY A 22 14.85 5.14 -12.48
C GLY A 22 15.77 5.79 -11.44
N ASP A 23 15.93 7.11 -11.45
CA ASP A 23 16.74 7.84 -10.48
C ASP A 23 16.12 7.77 -9.08
N VAL A 24 16.94 7.49 -8.06
CA VAL A 24 16.52 7.47 -6.66
C VAL A 24 16.87 8.81 -6.04
N PHE A 25 15.88 9.45 -5.42
CA PHE A 25 16.01 10.78 -4.85
C PHE A 25 15.06 10.98 -3.68
N THR A 26 15.29 12.05 -2.93
CA THR A 26 14.46 12.44 -1.78
C THR A 26 13.66 13.70 -2.15
N PRO A 27 12.42 13.56 -2.68
CA PRO A 27 11.54 14.70 -2.91
C PRO A 27 11.12 15.38 -1.60
N PRO A 28 10.76 16.68 -1.63
CA PRO A 28 10.15 17.35 -0.49
C PRO A 28 8.81 16.70 -0.11
N ASP A 29 8.53 16.55 1.18
CA ASP A 29 7.31 15.88 1.69
C ASP A 29 6.01 16.48 1.13
N SER A 30 5.98 17.79 0.87
CA SER A 30 4.83 18.47 0.27
C SER A 30 4.55 18.04 -1.18
N GLU A 31 5.56 17.57 -1.91
CA GLU A 31 5.43 17.08 -3.28
C GLU A 31 5.29 15.56 -3.35
N VAL A 32 5.81 14.82 -2.36
CA VAL A 32 5.71 13.35 -2.25
C VAL A 32 4.27 12.89 -2.47
N GLN A 33 3.30 13.46 -1.73
CA GLN A 33 1.89 13.07 -1.81
C GLN A 33 1.32 13.27 -3.22
N ARG A 34 1.63 14.41 -3.85
CA ARG A 34 1.19 14.70 -5.21
C ARG A 34 1.83 13.77 -6.23
N LEU A 35 3.13 13.52 -6.11
CA LEU A 35 3.91 12.70 -7.03
C LEU A 35 3.52 11.22 -6.93
N LEU A 36 3.23 10.72 -5.72
CA LEU A 36 2.66 9.38 -5.51
C LEU A 36 1.25 9.30 -6.13
N LYS A 37 0.40 10.31 -5.88
CA LYS A 37 -0.98 10.35 -6.42
C LYS A 37 -1.03 10.30 -7.94
N VAL A 38 -0.09 10.96 -8.63
CA VAL A 38 -0.01 10.94 -10.11
C VAL A 38 0.88 9.80 -10.66
N GLY A 39 1.44 8.96 -9.79
CA GLY A 39 2.32 7.85 -10.18
C GLY A 39 3.69 8.26 -10.73
N ALA A 40 4.15 9.48 -10.43
CA ALA A 40 5.44 9.98 -10.89
C ALA A 40 6.62 9.39 -10.12
N ILE A 41 6.42 8.97 -8.87
CA ILE A 41 7.44 8.34 -8.02
C ILE A 41 6.89 7.08 -7.35
N VAL A 42 7.78 6.23 -6.86
CA VAL A 42 7.48 5.08 -5.99
C VAL A 42 8.46 5.06 -4.82
N SER A 43 8.03 4.67 -3.62
CA SER A 43 8.93 4.50 -2.48
C SER A 43 10.00 3.46 -2.82
N ALA A 44 11.28 3.85 -2.72
CA ALA A 44 12.42 2.95 -2.93
C ALA A 44 12.82 2.20 -1.65
N ASP A 45 12.26 2.64 -0.51
CA ASP A 45 12.48 2.04 0.78
C ASP A 45 11.67 0.74 0.94
N PRO A 46 12.32 -0.43 1.12
CA PRO A 46 11.64 -1.71 1.30
C PRO A 46 10.98 -1.85 2.69
N ASN A 47 11.25 -0.91 3.62
CA ASN A 47 10.72 -0.89 4.98
C ASN A 47 9.50 0.04 5.09
N VAL A 48 9.18 0.84 4.06
CA VAL A 48 7.84 1.38 3.85
C VAL A 48 7.00 0.26 3.24
N ALA A 49 6.76 -0.78 4.04
CA ALA A 49 5.67 -1.70 3.81
C ALA A 49 4.39 -0.87 3.73
N VAL A 50 3.90 -0.69 2.51
CA VAL A 50 2.49 -0.58 2.17
C VAL A 50 1.68 0.21 3.21
N SER A 51 1.81 1.53 3.21
CA SER A 51 0.65 2.33 3.58
C SER A 51 -0.30 2.25 2.39
N GLU A 52 -1.15 1.23 2.42
CA GLU A 52 -2.36 1.14 1.62
C GLU A 52 -3.07 2.50 1.57
N PRO A 53 -3.73 2.85 0.45
CA PRO A 53 -4.54 4.04 0.43
C PRO A 53 -5.56 3.92 1.54
N VAL A 54 -5.57 4.91 2.45
CA VAL A 54 -6.62 5.10 3.44
C VAL A 54 -7.95 5.25 2.69
N SER A 55 -8.63 4.14 2.46
CA SER A 55 -10.00 4.10 2.00
C SER A 55 -10.84 4.06 3.26
N ASP A 56 -11.49 5.18 3.54
CA ASP A 56 -12.51 5.44 4.54
C ASP A 56 -12.94 4.26 5.43
N GLY A 57 -12.34 4.14 6.62
CA GLY A 57 -13.01 3.69 7.85
C GLY A 57 -13.65 2.29 7.91
N LYS A 58 -13.53 1.46 6.87
CA LYS A 58 -13.88 0.04 6.86
C LYS A 58 -12.79 -0.69 6.08
N PRO A 59 -12.21 -1.77 6.62
CA PRO A 59 -11.27 -2.56 5.85
C PRO A 59 -11.98 -2.97 4.56
N GLY A 60 -11.36 -2.68 3.41
CA GLY A 60 -11.92 -3.06 2.13
C GLY A 60 -11.96 -4.58 2.05
N ARG A 61 -13.11 -5.17 1.71
CA ARG A 61 -13.23 -6.63 1.57
C ARG A 61 -12.13 -7.15 0.61
N PRO A 62 -11.29 -8.10 1.04
CA PRO A 62 -10.25 -8.64 0.19
C PRO A 62 -10.85 -9.33 -1.04
N ARG A 63 -10.09 -9.35 -2.14
CA ARG A 63 -10.50 -10.06 -3.37
C ARG A 63 -10.58 -11.56 -3.08
N GLN A 64 -11.51 -12.28 -3.73
CA GLN A 64 -11.59 -13.75 -3.59
C GLN A 64 -10.28 -14.47 -3.96
N THR A 65 -9.46 -13.87 -4.83
CA THR A 65 -8.14 -14.40 -5.19
C THR A 65 -7.05 -14.08 -4.16
N ALA A 66 -7.30 -13.19 -3.20
CA ALA A 66 -6.35 -12.80 -2.17
C ALA A 66 -5.91 -14.00 -1.30
N PRO A 67 -4.69 -13.98 -0.75
CA PRO A 67 -4.20 -15.06 0.11
C PRO A 67 -4.97 -15.15 1.43
N VAL A 68 -4.96 -16.31 2.07
CA VAL A 68 -5.67 -16.55 3.35
C VAL A 68 -5.26 -15.53 4.43
N ALA A 69 -4.00 -15.10 4.47
CA ALA A 69 -3.51 -14.12 5.43
C ALA A 69 -4.26 -12.77 5.35
N GLU A 70 -4.63 -12.32 4.14
CA GLU A 70 -5.40 -11.09 3.95
C GLU A 70 -6.86 -11.28 4.37
N TRP A 71 -7.42 -12.47 4.13
CA TRP A 71 -8.75 -12.83 4.64
C TRP A 71 -8.78 -12.91 6.17
N ARG A 72 -7.70 -13.38 6.81
CA ARG A 72 -7.57 -13.43 8.28
C ARG A 72 -7.53 -12.04 8.89
N LYS A 73 -6.70 -11.14 8.36
CA LYS A 73 -6.66 -9.74 8.79
C LYS A 73 -8.03 -9.08 8.65
N TYR A 74 -8.67 -9.24 7.49
CA TYR A 74 -10.02 -8.72 7.27
C TYR A 74 -11.05 -9.30 8.25
N ALA A 75 -10.97 -10.58 8.58
CA ALA A 75 -11.84 -11.22 9.57
C ALA A 75 -11.71 -10.60 10.97
N VAL A 76 -10.46 -10.30 11.37
CA VAL A 76 -10.12 -9.65 12.64
C VAL A 76 -10.53 -8.19 12.66
N GLU A 77 -10.19 -7.43 11.61
CA GLU A 77 -10.56 -6.02 11.48
C GLU A 77 -12.08 -5.81 11.32
N SER A 78 -12.79 -6.80 10.75
CA SER A 78 -14.26 -6.80 10.71
C SER A 78 -14.88 -7.03 12.09
N GLY A 79 -14.10 -7.40 13.11
CA GLY A 79 -14.56 -7.66 14.47
C GLY A 79 -15.42 -8.93 14.62
N LYS A 80 -15.46 -9.79 13.59
CA LYS A 80 -16.21 -11.06 13.63
C LYS A 80 -15.41 -12.22 14.21
N PHE A 81 -14.09 -12.15 14.17
CA PHE A 81 -13.19 -13.20 14.62
C PHE A 81 -11.99 -12.60 15.35
N ASN A 82 -11.42 -13.34 16.29
CA ASN A 82 -10.12 -13.00 16.85
C ASN A 82 -8.98 -13.56 16.00
N ALA A 83 -7.73 -13.14 16.28
CA ALA A 83 -6.56 -13.59 15.52
C ALA A 83 -6.41 -15.12 15.53
N ASP A 84 -6.56 -15.75 16.70
CA ASP A 84 -6.51 -17.22 16.84
C ASP A 84 -7.63 -17.92 16.05
N GLU A 85 -8.87 -17.43 16.12
CA GLU A 85 -9.99 -18.02 15.40
C GLU A 85 -9.83 -17.90 13.88
N ALA A 86 -9.32 -16.75 13.41
CA ALA A 86 -9.03 -16.55 12.00
C ALA A 86 -7.89 -17.47 11.51
N GLU A 87 -6.92 -17.80 12.36
CA GLU A 87 -5.79 -18.69 12.05
C GLU A 87 -6.23 -20.15 11.85
N GLU A 88 -7.28 -20.58 12.54
CA GLU A 88 -7.85 -21.93 12.37
C GLU A 88 -8.74 -22.06 11.14
N LEU A 89 -9.29 -20.94 10.66
CA LEU A 89 -10.16 -20.91 9.49
C LEU A 89 -9.36 -20.95 8.19
N THR A 90 -9.90 -21.70 7.23
CA THR A 90 -9.37 -21.74 5.87
C THR A 90 -9.90 -20.56 5.07
N LYS A 91 -9.21 -20.22 3.99
CA LYS A 91 -9.65 -19.16 3.07
C LYS A 91 -11.09 -19.36 2.57
N ALA A 92 -11.49 -20.60 2.28
CA ALA A 92 -12.83 -20.88 1.77
C ALA A 92 -13.90 -20.54 2.82
N GLU A 93 -13.69 -20.99 4.06
CA GLU A 93 -14.57 -20.68 5.20
C GLU A 93 -14.63 -19.16 5.46
N LEU A 94 -13.48 -18.50 5.48
CA LEU A 94 -13.41 -17.04 5.66
C LEU A 94 -14.15 -16.29 4.55
N ILE A 95 -14.03 -16.74 3.30
CA ILE A 95 -14.77 -16.15 2.18
C ILE A 95 -16.27 -16.37 2.34
N GLU A 96 -16.71 -17.58 2.69
CA GLU A 96 -18.12 -17.92 2.83
C GLU A 96 -18.79 -17.12 3.95
N ILE A 97 -18.16 -17.06 5.14
CA ILE A 97 -18.72 -16.39 6.32
C ILE A 97 -18.68 -14.85 6.20
N LEU A 98 -17.70 -14.33 5.47
CA LEU A 98 -17.52 -12.90 5.23
C LEU A 98 -18.07 -12.46 3.85
N SER A 99 -18.77 -13.34 3.14
CA SER A 99 -19.40 -13.01 1.87
C SER A 99 -20.68 -12.20 2.02
#